data_AF-A0A2V8VC34-F1
#
_entry.id   AF-A0A2V8VC34-F1
#
_cell.length_a   1.000
_cell.length_b   1.000
_cell.length_c   1.000
_cell.angle_alpha   90.00
_cell.angle_beta   90.00
_cell.angle_gamma   90.00
#
_symmetry.space_group_name_H-M   'P 1'
#
loop_
_entity.id
_entity.type
_entity.pdbx_description
1 polymer ?
#
loop_
_entity_poly.entity_id
_entity_poly.type
_entity_poly.pdbx_seq_one_letter_code
_entity_poly.pdbx_strand_id
1 'polypeptide(L)'
;MADHGDGPLCTTPHPLDPKVRRSLRRRIVMWAVSVMAAGLIGWLAQMEILLVTSEHNGEIAVSSYTLREDDFNHPRLRLLRSREKLDEVVSTAKTQFETIKLLRAWTRRQWEPGGRFYYPPWDAVEILDLARKYGNRGFCAQYGIVLLQACQSLGLHARYVDLPGHFVVAVWSDDYNRWVVMDPTNDIHYERDGVPLRGRDLYRAYWTGDLRGIVQVDSGGRREAMTRNDLSNYRLYSIGLLANQLSEPVEVKNNGRWRRLLHASDYRTYPRIGSDRLEITSEFLAWRSKDAEESFPLRPETSDQDEFRYALNQTVILLANGRLTNRILKVALLSSNSPTFERFSVRSDESTSWVPTTSATIKWLLHPGMNELTARIETRDGWTGNVSSIKLFYKPPLVDSVPSFRGNIFRLIWYRSI
;
A
#
# COMPACT_ATOMS: atom_id res chain seq x y z
N MET A 1 -1.46 -119.26 -6.40
CA MET A 1 -1.33 -118.75 -5.02
C MET A 1 -0.96 -117.28 -5.15
N ALA A 2 -1.86 -116.41 -4.74
CA ALA A 2 -1.79 -114.96 -4.97
C ALA A 2 -0.74 -114.31 -4.07
N ASP A 3 -0.04 -113.31 -4.59
CA ASP A 3 0.78 -112.38 -3.81
C ASP A 3 0.36 -110.95 -4.19
N HIS A 4 -0.08 -110.18 -3.19
CA HIS A 4 -0.58 -108.81 -3.32
C HIS A 4 0.52 -107.86 -2.86
N GLY A 5 1.03 -107.03 -3.78
CA GLY A 5 1.93 -105.93 -3.47
C GLY A 5 1.18 -104.67 -3.06
N ASP A 6 1.51 -104.15 -1.88
CA ASP A 6 1.05 -102.89 -1.29
C ASP A 6 1.55 -101.65 -2.08
N GLY A 7 0.65 -100.68 -2.29
CA GLY A 7 0.98 -99.33 -2.73
C GLY A 7 1.15 -98.35 -1.55
N PRO A 8 1.91 -97.25 -1.68
CA PRO A 8 2.25 -96.39 -0.55
C PRO A 8 1.08 -95.46 -0.17
N LEU A 9 0.83 -95.38 1.14
CA LEU A 9 -0.12 -94.49 1.81
C LEU A 9 0.26 -93.01 1.59
N CYS A 10 -0.62 -92.28 0.94
CA CYS A 10 -0.61 -90.83 0.86
C CYS A 10 -1.04 -90.24 2.21
N THR A 11 -0.09 -89.74 3.01
CA THR A 11 -0.38 -89.06 4.28
C THR A 11 -0.93 -87.66 4.01
N THR A 12 -2.20 -87.43 4.34
CA THR A 12 -2.80 -86.10 4.40
C THR A 12 -2.31 -85.35 5.65
N PRO A 13 -1.91 -84.07 5.55
CA PRO A 13 -1.42 -83.34 6.72
C PRO A 13 -2.57 -83.05 7.71
N HIS A 14 -2.35 -83.37 8.99
CA HIS A 14 -3.27 -83.06 10.08
C HIS A 14 -3.54 -81.54 10.19
N PRO A 15 -4.79 -81.12 10.44
CA PRO A 15 -5.12 -79.71 10.60
C PRO A 15 -4.53 -79.14 11.90
N LEU A 16 -3.83 -78.01 11.78
CA LEU A 16 -3.21 -77.28 12.90
C LEU A 16 -4.22 -76.92 14.01
N ASP A 17 -3.80 -77.07 15.28
CA ASP A 17 -4.56 -76.69 16.48
C ASP A 17 -5.13 -75.25 16.35
N PRO A 18 -6.44 -75.03 16.59
CA PRO A 18 -7.08 -73.72 16.52
C PRO A 18 -6.40 -72.62 17.37
N LYS A 19 -5.74 -72.95 18.49
CA LYS A 19 -4.95 -71.98 19.28
C LYS A 19 -3.68 -71.55 18.54
N VAL A 20 -2.99 -72.49 17.90
CA VAL A 20 -1.80 -72.23 17.06
C VAL A 20 -2.19 -71.41 15.84
N ARG A 21 -3.34 -71.70 15.22
CA ARG A 21 -3.89 -70.95 14.07
C ARG A 21 -4.24 -69.50 14.42
N ARG A 22 -4.82 -69.25 15.60
CA ARG A 22 -5.10 -67.88 16.11
C ARG A 22 -3.82 -67.10 16.43
N SER A 23 -2.83 -67.74 17.05
CA SER A 23 -1.50 -67.17 17.33
C SER A 23 -0.77 -66.75 16.06
N LEU A 24 -0.73 -67.65 15.06
CA LEU A 24 -0.09 -67.40 13.76
C LEU A 24 -0.78 -66.25 13.00
N ARG A 25 -2.12 -66.23 12.99
CA ARG A 25 -2.91 -65.16 12.36
C ARG A 25 -2.67 -63.79 13.03
N ARG A 26 -2.57 -63.75 14.37
CA ARG A 26 -2.19 -62.52 15.10
C ARG A 26 -0.79 -62.04 14.76
N ARG A 27 0.19 -62.95 14.65
CA ARG A 27 1.56 -62.62 14.23
C ARG A 27 1.61 -62.06 12.81
N ILE A 28 0.90 -62.67 11.86
CA ILE A 28 0.81 -62.19 10.46
C ILE A 28 0.18 -60.80 10.40
N VAL A 29 -0.92 -60.57 11.13
CA VAL A 29 -1.56 -59.25 11.18
C VAL A 29 -0.64 -58.19 11.81
N MET A 30 0.04 -58.50 12.93
CA MET A 30 1.01 -57.56 13.52
C MET A 30 2.19 -57.26 12.59
N TRP A 31 2.68 -58.25 11.85
CA TRP A 31 3.73 -58.06 10.84
C TRP A 31 3.25 -57.16 9.70
N ALA A 32 2.05 -57.42 9.17
CA ALA A 32 1.45 -56.60 8.11
C ALA A 32 1.24 -55.15 8.56
N VAL A 33 0.74 -54.92 9.78
CA VAL A 33 0.58 -53.58 10.36
C VAL A 33 1.94 -52.89 10.52
N SER A 34 2.97 -53.60 10.99
CA SER A 34 4.32 -53.04 11.17
C SER A 34 4.95 -52.65 9.84
N VAL A 35 4.78 -53.48 8.79
CA VAL A 35 5.25 -53.17 7.43
C VAL A 35 4.50 -51.98 6.85
N MET A 36 3.17 -51.91 7.02
CA MET A 36 2.38 -50.76 6.58
C MET A 36 2.80 -49.48 7.30
N ALA A 37 3.04 -49.53 8.61
CA ALA A 37 3.49 -48.40 9.40
C ALA A 37 4.90 -47.95 9.00
N ALA A 38 5.84 -48.87 8.82
CA ALA A 38 7.19 -48.58 8.34
C ALA A 38 7.16 -48.00 6.91
N GLY A 39 6.31 -48.54 6.04
CA GLY A 39 6.07 -48.01 4.70
C GLY A 39 5.49 -46.60 4.73
N LEU A 40 4.54 -46.31 5.63
CA LEU A 40 3.96 -44.99 5.83
C LEU A 40 4.99 -43.99 6.37
N ILE A 41 5.81 -44.38 7.35
CA ILE A 41 6.88 -43.55 7.90
C ILE A 41 7.92 -43.24 6.83
N GLY A 42 8.38 -44.26 6.09
CA GLY A 42 9.33 -44.10 4.98
C GLY A 42 8.75 -43.20 3.88
N TRP A 43 7.47 -43.36 3.56
CA TRP A 43 6.77 -42.50 2.60
C TRP A 43 6.70 -41.05 3.10
N LEU A 44 6.23 -40.80 4.32
CA LEU A 44 6.18 -39.45 4.92
C LEU A 44 7.58 -38.81 5.06
N ALA A 45 8.60 -39.60 5.37
CA ALA A 45 9.99 -39.16 5.42
C ALA A 45 10.48 -38.68 4.05
N GLN A 46 10.09 -39.38 2.98
CA GLN A 46 10.48 -39.08 1.61
C GLN A 46 9.59 -38.04 0.91
N MET A 47 8.46 -37.65 1.52
CA MET A 47 7.63 -36.57 1.02
C MET A 47 8.35 -35.22 1.11
N GLU A 48 8.37 -34.52 -0.03
CA GLU A 48 8.72 -33.11 -0.10
C GLU A 48 7.50 -32.27 0.29
N ILE A 49 7.66 -31.41 1.30
CA ILE A 49 6.57 -30.59 1.84
C ILE A 49 6.91 -29.12 1.65
N LEU A 50 5.99 -28.38 1.05
CA LEU A 50 6.03 -26.92 0.95
C LEU A 50 4.71 -26.38 1.48
N LEU A 51 4.77 -25.61 2.57
CA LEU A 51 3.60 -25.02 3.21
C LEU A 51 3.76 -23.51 3.31
N VAL A 52 2.91 -22.74 2.63
CA VAL A 52 2.84 -21.30 2.86
C VAL A 52 2.17 -21.06 4.21
N THR A 53 2.88 -20.38 5.11
CA THR A 53 2.44 -20.16 6.50
C THR A 53 1.85 -18.77 6.69
N SER A 54 2.34 -17.77 5.95
CA SER A 54 1.75 -16.43 5.92
C SER A 54 2.12 -15.70 4.63
N GLU A 55 1.19 -14.89 4.16
CA GLU A 55 1.39 -13.93 3.07
C GLU A 55 0.96 -12.56 3.58
N HIS A 56 1.86 -11.58 3.46
CA HIS A 56 1.55 -10.17 3.65
C HIS A 56 1.91 -9.47 2.35
N ASN A 57 0.97 -9.44 1.42
CA ASN A 57 1.13 -8.70 0.18
C ASN A 57 0.60 -7.28 0.34
N GLY A 58 1.15 -6.38 -0.48
CA GLY A 58 0.58 -5.06 -0.68
C GLY A 58 -0.85 -5.13 -1.18
N GLU A 59 -1.52 -4.00 -1.13
CA GLU A 59 -2.94 -3.92 -1.42
C GLU A 59 -3.19 -3.81 -2.92
N ILE A 60 -4.05 -4.68 -3.45
CA ILE A 60 -4.56 -4.57 -4.82
C ILE A 60 -5.90 -3.85 -4.72
N ALA A 61 -5.87 -2.52 -4.67
CA ALA A 61 -7.09 -1.72 -4.69
C ALA A 61 -7.54 -1.52 -6.15
N VAL A 62 -8.82 -1.82 -6.42
CA VAL A 62 -9.46 -1.53 -7.70
C VAL A 62 -10.32 -0.29 -7.48
N SER A 63 -9.86 0.84 -8.00
CA SER A 63 -10.59 2.10 -7.96
C SER A 63 -11.11 2.41 -9.34
N SER A 64 -12.35 2.88 -9.43
CA SER A 64 -12.96 3.38 -10.66
C SER A 64 -12.43 4.76 -11.03
N TYR A 65 -11.80 5.46 -10.08
CA TYR A 65 -11.25 6.80 -10.25
C TYR A 65 -9.72 6.79 -10.17
N THR A 66 -9.06 7.22 -11.24
CA THR A 66 -7.60 7.38 -11.26
C THR A 66 -7.21 8.80 -10.89
N LEU A 67 -6.33 8.96 -9.90
CA LEU A 67 -5.66 10.23 -9.63
C LEU A 67 -4.76 10.59 -10.80
N ARG A 68 -4.96 11.79 -11.37
CA ARG A 68 -4.08 12.34 -12.42
C ARG A 68 -3.14 13.37 -11.82
N GLU A 69 -1.84 13.15 -11.96
CA GLU A 69 -0.79 14.02 -11.44
C GLU A 69 0.03 14.64 -12.56
N ASP A 70 0.67 15.78 -12.28
CA ASP A 70 1.71 16.30 -13.16
C ASP A 70 2.87 15.29 -13.25
N ASP A 71 3.55 15.24 -14.40
CA ASP A 71 4.83 14.55 -14.48
C ASP A 71 5.76 15.16 -13.43
N PHE A 72 6.36 14.35 -12.56
CA PHE A 72 7.29 14.82 -11.52
C PHE A 72 8.55 15.49 -12.13
N ASN A 73 8.83 15.24 -13.42
CA ASN A 73 9.81 15.96 -14.21
C ASN A 73 9.27 17.23 -14.89
N HIS A 74 8.09 17.72 -14.54
CA HIS A 74 7.55 18.93 -15.13
C HIS A 74 8.52 20.12 -14.89
N PRO A 75 8.84 20.94 -15.90
CA PRO A 75 9.83 22.01 -15.77
C PRO A 75 9.53 22.99 -14.61
N ARG A 76 8.24 23.26 -14.33
CA ARG A 76 7.84 24.12 -13.20
C ARG A 76 8.09 23.46 -11.84
N LEU A 77 7.94 22.15 -11.71
CA LEU A 77 8.28 21.42 -10.48
C LEU A 77 9.79 21.41 -10.24
N ARG A 78 10.59 21.17 -11.29
CA ARG A 78 12.06 21.29 -11.19
C ARG A 78 12.50 22.69 -10.80
N LEU A 79 11.88 23.72 -11.39
CA LEU A 79 12.14 25.11 -11.03
C LEU A 79 11.79 25.38 -9.57
N LEU A 80 10.63 24.91 -9.09
CA LEU A 80 10.25 25.03 -7.68
C LEU A 80 11.29 24.39 -6.76
N ARG A 81 11.64 23.12 -6.98
CA ARG A 81 12.60 22.37 -6.16
C ARG A 81 13.95 23.07 -6.07
N SER A 82 14.51 23.45 -7.23
CA SER A 82 15.84 24.07 -7.32
C SER A 82 15.85 25.48 -6.73
N ARG A 83 14.87 26.33 -7.07
CA ARG A 83 14.82 27.73 -6.62
C ARG A 83 14.57 27.84 -5.13
N GLU A 84 13.67 27.02 -4.60
CA GLU A 84 13.30 27.04 -3.19
C GLU A 84 14.18 26.11 -2.34
N LYS A 85 15.17 25.44 -2.97
CA LYS A 85 16.12 24.52 -2.32
C LYS A 85 15.42 23.45 -1.49
N LEU A 86 14.39 22.83 -2.05
CA LEU A 86 13.55 21.90 -1.29
C LEU A 86 14.31 20.68 -0.78
N ASP A 87 15.39 20.26 -1.46
CA ASP A 87 16.31 19.24 -0.95
C ASP A 87 17.00 19.66 0.36
N GLU A 88 17.43 20.91 0.49
CA GLU A 88 18.01 21.45 1.73
C GLU A 88 16.94 21.52 2.83
N VAL A 89 15.71 21.94 2.48
CA VAL A 89 14.56 22.03 3.40
C VAL A 89 14.25 20.70 4.06
N VAL A 90 14.37 19.59 3.33
CA VAL A 90 14.03 18.25 3.82
C VAL A 90 15.24 17.43 4.26
N SER A 91 16.45 18.00 4.20
CA SER A 91 17.72 17.29 4.42
C SER A 91 17.85 16.58 5.78
N THR A 92 17.10 17.02 6.80
CA THR A 92 17.10 16.40 8.13
C THR A 92 16.11 15.24 8.26
N ALA A 93 15.24 15.01 7.28
CA ALA A 93 14.28 13.92 7.31
C ALA A 93 14.97 12.56 7.18
N LYS A 94 14.53 11.61 8.01
CA LYS A 94 14.96 10.21 7.99
C LYS A 94 13.92 9.30 7.33
N THR A 95 12.68 9.77 7.26
CA THR A 95 11.56 9.04 6.68
C THR A 95 10.81 9.88 5.66
N GLN A 96 10.00 9.23 4.83
CA GLN A 96 9.15 9.92 3.87
C GLN A 96 8.14 10.82 4.60
N PHE A 97 7.59 10.35 5.71
CA PHE A 97 6.67 11.11 6.54
C PHE A 97 7.30 12.37 7.16
N GLU A 98 8.55 12.28 7.63
CA GLU A 98 9.30 13.44 8.10
C GLU A 98 9.54 14.46 6.98
N THR A 99 9.83 13.99 5.76
CA THR A 99 9.94 14.84 4.56
C THR A 99 8.65 15.63 4.34
N ILE A 100 7.50 14.96 4.38
CA ILE A 100 6.18 15.59 4.19
C ILE A 100 5.92 16.65 5.28
N LYS A 101 6.26 16.36 6.53
CA LYS A 101 6.12 17.33 7.64
C LYS A 101 7.01 18.56 7.45
N LEU A 102 8.26 18.39 7.02
CA LEU A 102 9.16 19.50 6.75
C LEU A 102 8.66 20.39 5.61
N LEU A 103 8.12 19.80 4.54
CA LEU A 103 7.50 20.54 3.45
C LEU A 103 6.26 21.31 3.90
N ARG A 104 5.38 20.71 4.72
CA ARG A 104 4.23 21.40 5.31
C ARG A 104 4.68 22.62 6.12
N ALA A 105 5.66 22.41 7.01
CA ALA A 105 6.23 23.46 7.85
C ALA A 105 6.83 24.59 7.00
N TRP A 106 7.58 24.24 5.95
CA TRP A 106 8.15 25.19 5.01
C TRP A 106 7.05 25.98 4.31
N THR A 107 6.00 25.33 3.80
CA THR A 107 4.89 25.98 3.10
C THR A 107 4.17 27.00 4.00
N ARG A 108 3.93 26.67 5.29
CA ARG A 108 3.29 27.62 6.21
C ARG A 108 4.07 28.92 6.38
N ARG A 109 5.40 28.84 6.41
CA ARG A 109 6.29 29.98 6.70
C ARG A 109 6.41 30.99 5.54
N GLN A 110 5.79 30.71 4.39
CA GLN A 110 5.99 31.52 3.19
C GLN A 110 5.26 32.86 3.23
N TRP A 111 4.11 32.93 3.89
CA TRP A 111 3.37 34.17 4.10
C TRP A 111 2.41 34.03 5.28
N GLU A 112 1.84 35.15 5.72
CA GLU A 112 0.63 35.19 6.55
C GLU A 112 -0.59 35.44 5.66
N PRO A 113 -1.75 34.82 5.92
CA PRO A 113 -2.96 35.04 5.13
C PRO A 113 -3.33 36.52 5.01
N GLY A 114 -3.75 36.96 3.81
CA GLY A 114 -4.12 38.35 3.52
C GLY A 114 -5.56 38.50 2.99
N GLY A 115 -6.04 39.75 2.94
CA GLY A 115 -7.43 40.06 2.56
C GLY A 115 -7.67 40.33 1.06
N ARG A 116 -6.78 41.09 0.38
CA ARG A 116 -6.93 41.36 -1.06
C ARG A 116 -6.13 40.32 -1.84
N PHE A 117 -6.82 39.58 -2.71
CA PHE A 117 -6.21 38.47 -3.44
C PHE A 117 -6.66 38.42 -4.90
N TYR A 118 -5.68 38.39 -5.81
CA TYR A 118 -5.81 38.05 -7.22
C TYR A 118 -5.54 36.57 -7.38
N TYR A 119 -6.51 35.81 -7.87
CA TYR A 119 -6.49 34.34 -7.92
C TYR A 119 -5.65 33.83 -9.09
N PRO A 120 -4.39 33.39 -8.88
CA PRO A 120 -3.48 33.04 -9.96
C PRO A 120 -3.76 31.62 -10.49
N PRO A 121 -3.09 31.22 -11.58
CA PRO A 121 -2.95 29.81 -11.94
C PRO A 121 -2.50 28.96 -10.76
N TRP A 122 -2.86 27.67 -10.78
CA TRP A 122 -2.42 26.70 -9.78
C TRP A 122 -0.97 26.31 -10.04
N ASP A 123 -0.07 27.21 -9.67
CA ASP A 123 1.35 27.12 -9.90
C ASP A 123 2.09 27.71 -8.70
N ALA A 124 2.80 26.86 -7.95
CA ALA A 124 3.45 27.22 -6.71
C ALA A 124 4.50 28.33 -6.91
N VAL A 125 5.21 28.32 -8.04
CA VAL A 125 6.24 29.32 -8.32
C VAL A 125 5.62 30.71 -8.53
N GLU A 126 4.48 30.78 -9.24
CA GLU A 126 3.70 32.02 -9.40
C GLU A 126 3.14 32.51 -8.06
N ILE A 127 2.51 31.61 -7.29
CA ILE A 127 1.92 31.93 -5.99
C ILE A 127 2.98 32.53 -5.05
N LEU A 128 4.16 31.91 -4.98
CA LEU A 128 5.27 32.41 -4.16
C LEU A 128 5.78 33.77 -4.63
N ASP A 129 5.91 33.97 -5.95
CA ASP A 129 6.33 35.24 -6.52
C ASP A 129 5.35 36.35 -6.20
N LEU A 130 4.04 36.10 -6.37
CA LEU A 130 3.00 37.09 -6.12
C LEU A 130 2.90 37.44 -4.63
N ALA A 131 3.01 36.44 -3.75
CA ALA A 131 2.98 36.67 -2.30
C ALA A 131 4.17 37.52 -1.82
N ARG A 132 5.38 37.20 -2.30
CA ARG A 132 6.63 37.86 -1.87
C ARG A 132 6.85 39.23 -2.51
N LYS A 133 6.56 39.37 -3.82
CA LYS A 133 6.84 40.61 -4.58
C LYS A 133 5.72 41.65 -4.48
N TYR A 134 4.47 41.20 -4.44
CA TYR A 134 3.31 42.10 -4.55
C TYR A 134 2.37 42.04 -3.35
N GLY A 135 2.68 41.22 -2.33
CA GLY A 135 1.83 41.05 -1.17
C GLY A 135 0.50 40.36 -1.48
N ASN A 136 0.40 39.64 -2.60
CA ASN A 136 -0.78 38.86 -2.98
C ASN A 136 -0.84 37.55 -2.17
N ARG A 137 -1.00 37.69 -0.86
CA ARG A 137 -0.92 36.59 0.11
C ARG A 137 -2.21 35.78 0.09
N GLY A 138 -2.12 34.57 -0.45
CA GLY A 138 -3.27 33.66 -0.56
C GLY A 138 -3.73 33.10 0.79
N PHE A 139 -4.70 32.21 0.72
CA PHE A 139 -5.30 31.51 1.86
C PHE A 139 -5.13 30.00 1.69
N CYS A 140 -6.00 29.19 2.32
CA CYS A 140 -5.88 27.74 2.39
C CYS A 140 -5.63 27.06 1.03
N ALA A 141 -6.34 27.48 -0.03
CA ALA A 141 -6.14 26.96 -1.38
C ALA A 141 -4.68 27.12 -1.88
N GLN A 142 -4.09 28.30 -1.70
CA GLN A 142 -2.72 28.59 -2.17
C GLN A 142 -1.66 27.86 -1.36
N TYR A 143 -1.85 27.70 -0.04
CA TYR A 143 -0.96 26.84 0.74
C TYR A 143 -1.07 25.38 0.29
N GLY A 144 -2.29 24.90 0.00
CA GLY A 144 -2.51 23.57 -0.53
C GLY A 144 -1.79 23.32 -1.86
N ILE A 145 -1.90 24.25 -2.81
CA ILE A 145 -1.22 24.18 -4.12
C ILE A 145 0.31 24.17 -3.94
N VAL A 146 0.85 25.05 -3.10
CA VAL A 146 2.30 25.12 -2.85
C VAL A 146 2.81 23.83 -2.21
N LEU A 147 2.11 23.29 -1.21
CA LEU A 147 2.50 22.02 -0.58
C LEU A 147 2.44 20.86 -1.57
N LEU A 148 1.33 20.72 -2.32
CA LEU A 148 1.16 19.62 -3.26
C LEU A 148 2.27 19.61 -4.32
N GLN A 149 2.56 20.75 -4.93
CA GLN A 149 3.61 20.83 -5.96
C GLN A 149 5.02 20.69 -5.36
N ALA A 150 5.24 21.12 -4.12
CA ALA A 150 6.49 20.84 -3.41
C ALA A 150 6.69 19.32 -3.22
N CYS A 151 5.63 18.60 -2.82
CA CYS A 151 5.62 17.14 -2.71
C CYS A 151 5.93 16.48 -4.06
N GLN A 152 5.21 16.83 -5.12
CA GLN A 152 5.43 16.23 -6.46
C GLN A 152 6.84 16.49 -6.99
N SER A 153 7.43 17.67 -6.70
CA SER A 153 8.81 17.96 -7.11
C SER A 153 9.87 17.06 -6.49
N LEU A 154 9.53 16.40 -5.37
CA LEU A 154 10.34 15.42 -4.66
C LEU A 154 9.85 13.98 -4.89
N GLY A 155 9.00 13.74 -5.87
CA GLY A 155 8.51 12.40 -6.19
C GLY A 155 7.43 11.86 -5.26
N LEU A 156 6.81 12.72 -4.44
CA LEU A 156 5.77 12.33 -3.49
C LEU A 156 4.39 12.53 -4.11
N HIS A 157 3.60 11.47 -4.11
CA HIS A 157 2.22 11.51 -4.60
C HIS A 157 1.32 12.29 -3.65
N ALA A 158 0.54 13.22 -4.20
CA ALA A 158 -0.28 14.13 -3.42
C ALA A 158 -1.59 14.46 -4.17
N ARG A 159 -2.66 14.67 -3.40
CA ARG A 159 -3.96 15.07 -3.93
C ARG A 159 -4.61 16.12 -3.05
N TYR A 160 -5.39 17.01 -3.66
CA TYR A 160 -6.15 17.99 -2.91
C TYR A 160 -7.26 17.33 -2.08
N VAL A 161 -7.60 17.97 -0.98
CA VAL A 161 -8.74 17.63 -0.13
C VAL A 161 -9.56 18.88 0.05
N ASP A 162 -10.80 18.84 -0.42
CA ASP A 162 -11.75 19.93 -0.23
C ASP A 162 -12.73 19.59 0.90
N LEU A 163 -12.84 20.53 1.83
CA LEU A 163 -13.67 20.51 3.02
C LEU A 163 -14.57 21.76 2.99
N PRO A 164 -15.68 21.81 3.74
CA PRO A 164 -16.53 22.99 3.77
C PRO A 164 -15.78 24.19 4.34
N GLY A 165 -15.45 25.15 3.48
CA GLY A 165 -14.72 26.37 3.87
C GLY A 165 -13.23 26.17 4.13
N HIS A 166 -12.66 25.01 3.84
CA HIS A 166 -11.24 24.73 4.05
C HIS A 166 -10.65 23.84 2.98
N PHE A 167 -9.37 24.00 2.70
CA PHE A 167 -8.67 23.31 1.61
C PHE A 167 -7.31 22.83 2.10
N VAL A 168 -7.07 21.53 2.02
CA VAL A 168 -5.87 20.86 2.55
C VAL A 168 -5.33 19.86 1.53
N VAL A 169 -4.27 19.13 1.89
CA VAL A 169 -3.63 18.15 1.00
C VAL A 169 -3.59 16.79 1.67
N ALA A 170 -3.86 15.72 0.92
CA ALA A 170 -3.50 14.37 1.33
C ALA A 170 -2.26 13.93 0.56
N VAL A 171 -1.24 13.46 1.29
CA VAL A 171 0.03 12.99 0.70
C VAL A 171 0.19 11.50 1.03
N TRP A 172 0.57 10.70 0.04
CA TRP A 172 0.84 9.28 0.27
C TRP A 172 2.10 9.11 1.11
N SER A 173 2.00 8.31 2.17
CA SER A 173 3.11 7.90 3.00
C SER A 173 3.30 6.39 2.91
N ASP A 174 4.39 5.97 2.27
CA ASP A 174 4.88 4.60 2.22
C ASP A 174 5.23 4.07 3.61
N ASP A 175 5.75 4.93 4.51
CA ASP A 175 6.03 4.57 5.91
C ASP A 175 4.80 4.05 6.66
N TYR A 176 3.61 4.57 6.33
CA TYR A 176 2.35 4.23 6.99
C TYR A 176 1.33 3.52 6.08
N ASN A 177 1.73 3.25 4.85
CA ASN A 177 0.90 2.68 3.78
C ASN A 177 -0.47 3.38 3.65
N ARG A 178 -0.47 4.73 3.60
CA ARG A 178 -1.72 5.51 3.58
C ARG A 178 -1.56 6.95 3.09
N TRP A 179 -2.67 7.51 2.62
CA TRP A 179 -2.87 8.94 2.42
C TRP A 179 -3.00 9.68 3.76
N VAL A 180 -2.01 10.49 4.14
CA VAL A 180 -2.05 11.32 5.35
C VAL A 180 -2.49 12.73 5.00
N VAL A 181 -3.44 13.28 5.76
CA VAL A 181 -3.86 14.67 5.58
C VAL A 181 -2.89 15.63 6.26
N MET A 182 -2.50 16.65 5.51
CA MET A 182 -1.62 17.74 5.90
C MET A 182 -2.36 19.06 5.70
N ASP A 183 -2.42 19.87 6.75
CA ASP A 183 -2.93 21.24 6.69
C ASP A 183 -1.74 22.23 6.67
N PRO A 184 -1.34 22.71 5.49
CA PRO A 184 -0.25 23.69 5.38
C PRO A 184 -0.63 25.10 5.83
N THR A 185 -1.92 25.39 6.00
CA THR A 185 -2.39 26.72 6.44
C THR A 185 -2.19 26.90 7.94
N ASN A 186 -2.38 25.83 8.69
CA ASN A 186 -2.24 25.81 10.14
C ASN A 186 -0.94 25.12 10.61
N ASP A 187 -0.18 24.54 9.68
CA ASP A 187 1.00 23.71 9.95
C ASP A 187 0.72 22.53 10.88
N ILE A 188 -0.39 21.82 10.62
CA ILE A 188 -0.82 20.69 11.43
C ILE A 188 -1.10 19.45 10.59
N HIS A 189 -1.12 18.31 11.28
CA HIS A 189 -1.67 17.05 10.83
C HIS A 189 -2.29 16.35 12.04
N TYR A 190 -2.95 15.22 11.80
CA TYR A 190 -3.67 14.52 12.85
C TYR A 190 -3.12 13.11 13.01
N GLU A 191 -3.01 12.67 14.26
CA GLU A 191 -2.58 11.33 14.62
C GLU A 191 -3.60 10.69 15.56
N ARG A 192 -3.77 9.37 15.48
CA ARG A 192 -4.39 8.56 16.53
C ARG A 192 -3.37 7.57 17.05
N ASP A 193 -3.07 7.64 18.34
CA ASP A 193 -2.13 6.73 19.01
C ASP A 193 -0.77 6.64 18.29
N GLY A 194 -0.27 7.78 17.79
CA GLY A 194 1.01 7.88 17.06
C GLY A 194 0.93 7.52 15.57
N VAL A 195 -0.24 7.16 15.05
CA VAL A 195 -0.45 6.84 13.64
C VAL A 195 -1.13 8.00 12.91
N PRO A 196 -0.55 8.56 11.85
CA PRO A 196 -1.16 9.64 11.10
C PRO A 196 -2.48 9.22 10.42
N LEU A 197 -3.42 10.17 10.40
CA LEU A 197 -4.80 9.94 9.98
C LEU A 197 -5.07 10.31 8.53
N ARG A 198 -5.99 9.53 7.93
CA ARG A 198 -6.61 9.85 6.64
C ARG A 198 -7.76 10.83 6.84
N GLY A 199 -8.16 11.55 5.81
CA GLY A 199 -9.33 12.44 5.90
C GLY A 199 -10.63 11.70 6.24
N ARG A 200 -10.77 10.46 5.79
CA ARG A 200 -11.90 9.58 6.15
C ARG A 200 -11.90 9.18 7.64
N ASP A 201 -10.72 9.05 8.26
CA ASP A 201 -10.65 8.74 9.69
C ASP A 201 -11.16 9.93 10.52
N LEU A 202 -10.86 11.16 10.10
CA LEU A 202 -11.35 12.41 10.70
C LEU A 202 -12.84 12.60 10.47
N TYR A 203 -13.31 12.34 9.25
CA TYR A 203 -14.74 12.32 8.92
C TYR A 203 -15.51 11.35 9.82
N ARG A 204 -15.03 10.11 9.95
CA ARG A 204 -15.67 9.12 10.83
C ARG A 204 -15.68 9.61 12.28
N ALA A 205 -14.56 10.14 12.78
CA ALA A 205 -14.47 10.65 14.15
C ALA A 205 -15.46 11.79 14.43
N TYR A 206 -15.71 12.67 13.45
CA TYR A 206 -16.73 13.72 13.57
C TYR A 206 -18.16 13.15 13.72
N TRP A 207 -18.52 12.16 12.90
CA TRP A 207 -19.87 11.58 12.88
C TRP A 207 -20.13 10.62 14.03
N THR A 208 -19.14 9.83 14.46
CA THR A 208 -19.30 8.90 15.58
C THR A 208 -19.04 9.52 16.95
N GLY A 209 -18.34 10.66 17.00
CA GLY A 209 -17.85 11.25 18.25
C GLY A 209 -16.70 10.49 18.91
N ASP A 210 -16.16 9.43 18.28
CA ASP A 210 -15.00 8.70 18.79
C ASP A 210 -13.72 9.49 18.50
N LEU A 211 -13.35 10.36 19.45
CA LEU A 211 -12.17 11.23 19.38
C LEU A 211 -10.99 10.69 20.20
N ARG A 212 -11.15 9.56 20.88
CA ARG A 212 -10.12 8.98 21.76
C ARG A 212 -8.83 8.75 20.99
N GLY A 213 -7.72 9.18 21.59
CA GLY A 213 -6.38 9.08 21.01
C GLY A 213 -6.10 10.03 19.85
N ILE A 214 -7.09 10.79 19.35
CA ILE A 214 -6.87 11.76 18.26
C ILE A 214 -6.24 13.05 18.80
N VAL A 215 -5.12 13.42 18.22
CA VAL A 215 -4.43 14.68 18.46
C VAL A 215 -4.14 15.40 17.14
N GLN A 216 -4.14 16.73 17.14
CA GLN A 216 -3.41 17.51 16.15
C GLN A 216 -1.96 17.69 16.57
N VAL A 217 -1.06 17.73 15.59
CA VAL A 217 0.38 17.80 15.80
C VAL A 217 0.99 18.83 14.86
N ASP A 218 1.65 19.85 15.43
CA ASP A 218 2.36 20.87 14.67
C ASP A 218 3.82 20.49 14.40
N SER A 219 4.54 21.34 13.65
CA SER A 219 5.95 21.10 13.32
C SER A 219 6.92 21.32 14.49
N GLY A 220 6.47 21.97 15.57
CA GLY A 220 7.20 22.06 16.83
C GLY A 220 7.05 20.80 17.69
N GLY A 221 6.22 19.84 17.28
CA GLY A 221 5.92 18.62 18.03
C GLY A 221 4.89 18.82 19.14
N ARG A 222 4.23 19.99 19.20
CA ARG A 222 3.12 20.21 20.12
C ARG A 222 1.96 19.31 19.72
N ARG A 223 1.37 18.65 20.71
CA ARG A 223 0.25 17.71 20.54
C ARG A 223 -0.94 18.22 21.33
N GLU A 224 -2.09 18.36 20.67
CA GLU A 224 -3.32 18.85 21.29
C GLU A 224 -4.47 17.89 20.99
N ALA A 225 -5.23 17.51 22.01
CA ALA A 225 -6.38 16.65 21.86
C ALA A 225 -7.49 17.35 21.08
N MET A 226 -8.18 16.61 20.22
CA MET A 226 -9.21 17.17 19.36
C MET A 226 -10.59 17.13 20.01
N THR A 227 -11.35 18.20 19.85
CA THR A 227 -12.80 18.23 20.07
C THR A 227 -13.55 17.95 18.77
N ARG A 228 -14.86 17.67 18.85
CA ARG A 228 -15.70 17.52 17.66
C ARG A 228 -15.75 18.81 16.84
N ASN A 229 -15.71 19.96 17.50
CA ASN A 229 -15.80 21.26 16.85
C ASN A 229 -14.54 21.56 16.01
N ASP A 230 -13.37 21.09 16.48
CA ASP A 230 -12.11 21.19 15.74
C ASP A 230 -12.13 20.35 14.45
N LEU A 231 -13.00 19.32 14.39
CA LEU A 231 -13.23 18.49 13.20
C LEU A 231 -14.45 18.92 12.37
N SER A 232 -15.04 20.09 12.63
CA SER A 232 -16.25 20.56 11.93
C SER A 232 -16.10 20.65 10.41
N ASN A 233 -14.89 20.95 9.92
CA ASN A 233 -14.58 20.92 8.48
C ASN A 233 -14.57 19.49 7.92
N TYR A 234 -14.30 18.46 8.73
CA TYR A 234 -14.32 17.07 8.29
C TYR A 234 -15.72 16.44 8.30
N ARG A 235 -16.78 17.20 8.62
CA ARG A 235 -18.17 16.72 8.50
C ARG A 235 -18.52 16.32 7.06
N LEU A 236 -17.90 16.96 6.08
CA LEU A 236 -17.88 16.56 4.68
C LEU A 236 -16.42 16.39 4.24
N TYR A 237 -16.13 15.34 3.49
CA TYR A 237 -14.78 15.04 3.02
C TYR A 237 -14.79 14.66 1.54
N SER A 238 -13.93 15.29 0.74
CA SER A 238 -13.76 14.96 -0.67
C SER A 238 -12.31 15.05 -1.11
N ILE A 239 -11.95 14.27 -2.12
CA ILE A 239 -10.60 14.22 -2.69
C ILE A 239 -10.61 14.74 -4.11
N GLY A 240 -9.60 15.51 -4.48
CA GLY A 240 -9.36 15.90 -5.86
C GLY A 240 -8.88 14.70 -6.67
N LEU A 241 -9.43 14.52 -7.86
CA LEU A 241 -9.00 13.52 -8.84
C LEU A 241 -7.95 14.09 -9.80
N LEU A 242 -7.72 15.39 -9.74
CA LEU A 242 -6.76 16.15 -10.53
C LEU A 242 -5.73 16.82 -9.61
N ALA A 243 -4.46 16.54 -9.86
CA ALA A 243 -3.28 17.13 -9.26
C ALA A 243 -2.23 17.41 -10.35
N ASN A 244 -2.69 17.76 -11.55
CA ASN A 244 -1.91 17.96 -12.77
C ASN A 244 -2.08 19.38 -13.37
N GLN A 245 -2.33 20.38 -12.52
CA GLN A 245 -2.74 21.71 -12.98
C GLN A 245 -1.61 22.54 -13.62
N LEU A 246 -0.36 22.07 -13.59
CA LEU A 246 0.70 22.69 -14.37
C LEU A 246 0.58 22.29 -15.85
N SER A 247 0.23 21.02 -16.12
CA SER A 247 0.00 20.49 -17.47
C SER A 247 -1.40 20.79 -17.99
N GLU A 248 -2.41 20.75 -17.12
CA GLU A 248 -3.83 21.00 -17.42
C GLU A 248 -4.36 22.13 -16.55
N PRO A 249 -4.17 23.41 -16.96
CA PRO A 249 -4.50 24.53 -16.11
C PRO A 249 -6.00 24.61 -15.79
N VAL A 250 -6.29 25.01 -14.55
CA VAL A 250 -7.66 25.07 -14.01
C VAL A 250 -8.55 25.98 -14.84
N GLU A 251 -9.76 25.50 -15.11
CA GLU A 251 -10.84 26.30 -15.67
C GLU A 251 -11.70 26.86 -14.53
N VAL A 252 -12.09 28.13 -14.69
CA VAL A 252 -12.92 28.84 -13.72
C VAL A 252 -14.00 29.63 -14.44
N LYS A 253 -15.12 29.80 -13.78
CA LYS A 253 -16.16 30.74 -14.18
C LYS A 253 -15.94 32.03 -13.39
N ASN A 254 -15.43 33.06 -14.05
CA ASN A 254 -15.25 34.39 -13.49
C ASN A 254 -16.37 35.32 -13.94
N ASN A 255 -17.19 35.82 -13.02
CA ASN A 255 -18.34 36.69 -13.31
C ASN A 255 -19.23 36.13 -14.44
N GLY A 256 -19.49 34.82 -14.39
CA GLY A 256 -20.33 34.11 -15.36
C GLY A 256 -19.61 33.68 -16.64
N ARG A 257 -18.37 34.11 -16.88
CA ARG A 257 -17.59 33.77 -18.08
C ARG A 257 -16.53 32.71 -17.78
N TRP A 258 -16.52 31.67 -18.61
CA TRP A 258 -15.48 30.64 -18.54
C TRP A 258 -14.13 31.20 -18.99
N ARG A 259 -13.10 30.91 -18.22
CA ARG A 259 -11.70 31.18 -18.58
C ARG A 259 -10.79 30.14 -17.97
N ARG A 260 -9.68 29.86 -18.65
CA ARG A 260 -8.57 29.09 -18.11
C ARG A 260 -7.63 30.02 -17.34
N LEU A 261 -7.16 29.60 -16.17
CA LEU A 261 -6.17 30.35 -15.40
C LEU A 261 -4.78 30.07 -15.97
N LEU A 262 -4.34 30.95 -16.86
CA LEU A 262 -3.02 30.92 -17.49
C LEU A 262 -2.15 32.06 -16.93
N HIS A 263 -0.83 31.87 -17.00
CA HIS A 263 0.14 32.90 -16.66
C HIS A 263 -0.11 34.19 -17.44
N ALA A 264 -0.09 35.32 -16.74
CA ALA A 264 -0.26 36.65 -17.32
C ALA A 264 0.94 37.55 -16.97
N SER A 265 1.32 38.43 -17.90
CA SER A 265 2.37 39.43 -17.66
C SER A 265 1.98 40.47 -16.61
N ASP A 266 0.68 40.78 -16.50
CA ASP A 266 0.10 41.58 -15.42
C ASP A 266 -0.84 40.73 -14.56
N TYR A 267 -0.41 40.43 -13.34
CA TYR A 267 -1.16 39.63 -12.38
C TYR A 267 -2.53 40.23 -12.01
N ARG A 268 -2.72 41.54 -12.23
CA ARG A 268 -4.00 42.22 -11.94
C ARG A 268 -5.12 41.80 -12.90
N THR A 269 -4.79 41.06 -13.96
CA THR A 269 -5.76 40.48 -14.90
C THR A 269 -6.37 39.16 -14.40
N TYR A 270 -5.81 38.58 -13.33
CA TYR A 270 -6.39 37.44 -12.64
C TYR A 270 -7.69 37.84 -11.92
N PRO A 271 -8.63 36.91 -11.70
CA PRO A 271 -9.85 37.19 -10.94
C PRO A 271 -9.55 37.75 -9.55
N ARG A 272 -10.25 38.79 -9.14
CA ARG A 272 -10.07 39.43 -7.83
C ARG A 272 -11.08 38.91 -6.82
N ILE A 273 -10.62 38.12 -5.86
CA ILE A 273 -11.48 37.57 -4.80
C ILE A 273 -12.09 38.70 -3.96
N GLY A 274 -13.38 38.56 -3.65
CA GLY A 274 -14.20 39.54 -2.93
C GLY A 274 -14.87 40.59 -3.81
N SER A 275 -14.38 40.81 -5.04
CA SER A 275 -15.04 41.66 -6.04
C SER A 275 -15.64 40.84 -7.18
N ASP A 276 -14.93 39.79 -7.59
CA ASP A 276 -15.37 38.85 -8.62
C ASP A 276 -16.01 37.61 -7.99
N ARG A 277 -17.06 37.11 -8.64
CA ARG A 277 -17.60 35.78 -8.37
C ARG A 277 -16.77 34.75 -9.12
N LEU A 278 -16.06 33.90 -8.38
CA LEU A 278 -15.22 32.85 -8.93
C LEU A 278 -15.78 31.47 -8.56
N GLU A 279 -16.06 30.66 -9.58
CA GLU A 279 -16.40 29.25 -9.42
C GLU A 279 -15.28 28.41 -10.04
N ILE A 280 -14.67 27.54 -9.24
CA ILE A 280 -13.58 26.67 -9.68
C ILE A 280 -14.17 25.35 -10.14
N THR A 281 -13.90 24.96 -11.38
CA THR A 281 -14.22 23.62 -11.88
C THR A 281 -13.00 22.74 -11.77
N SER A 282 -13.09 21.74 -10.89
CA SER A 282 -12.13 20.65 -10.78
C SER A 282 -12.88 19.39 -10.33
N GLU A 283 -12.35 18.23 -10.68
CA GLU A 283 -13.00 16.95 -10.39
C GLU A 283 -12.71 16.53 -8.95
N PHE A 284 -13.77 16.43 -8.15
CA PHE A 284 -13.72 15.95 -6.78
C PHE A 284 -14.65 14.76 -6.59
N LEU A 285 -14.22 13.80 -5.78
CA LEU A 285 -15.03 12.68 -5.31
C LEU A 285 -15.30 12.84 -3.81
N ALA A 286 -16.58 12.90 -3.44
CA ALA A 286 -17.00 13.04 -2.04
C ALA A 286 -17.25 11.68 -1.37
N TRP A 287 -16.82 11.57 -0.12
CA TRP A 287 -17.12 10.43 0.72
C TRP A 287 -18.48 10.63 1.37
N ARG A 288 -19.33 9.59 1.34
CA ARG A 288 -20.60 9.59 2.05
C ARG A 288 -20.83 8.26 2.75
N SER A 289 -20.83 8.26 4.08
CA SER A 289 -21.30 7.10 4.84
C SER A 289 -22.83 7.00 4.82
N LYS A 290 -23.36 5.81 5.12
CA LYS A 290 -24.80 5.57 5.23
C LYS A 290 -25.48 6.49 6.26
N ASP A 291 -24.76 6.83 7.33
CA ASP A 291 -25.26 7.62 8.46
C ASP A 291 -25.05 9.14 8.28
N ALA A 292 -24.59 9.58 7.11
CA ALA A 292 -24.33 10.99 6.85
C ALA A 292 -25.62 11.76 6.55
N GLU A 293 -25.90 12.77 7.37
CA GLU A 293 -27.05 13.66 7.21
C GLU A 293 -26.79 14.80 6.21
N GLU A 294 -25.52 15.12 5.96
CA GLU A 294 -25.08 16.15 5.01
C GLU A 294 -24.44 15.54 3.76
N SER A 295 -24.47 16.28 2.64
CA SER A 295 -23.94 15.89 1.33
C SER A 295 -23.22 17.07 0.67
N PHE A 296 -22.19 16.79 -0.13
CA PHE A 296 -21.54 17.83 -0.92
C PHE A 296 -22.40 18.19 -2.13
N PRO A 297 -22.87 19.45 -2.26
CA PRO A 297 -23.68 19.84 -3.40
C PRO A 297 -22.93 19.63 -4.71
N LEU A 298 -23.59 19.03 -5.70
CA LEU A 298 -23.10 18.87 -7.08
C LEU A 298 -21.80 18.05 -7.21
N ARG A 299 -21.43 17.24 -6.22
CA ARG A 299 -20.28 16.32 -6.29
C ARG A 299 -20.73 14.87 -6.43
N PRO A 300 -20.06 14.06 -7.27
CA PRO A 300 -20.18 12.61 -7.19
C PRO A 300 -19.82 12.12 -5.79
N GLU A 301 -20.61 11.17 -5.27
CA GLU A 301 -20.44 10.61 -3.94
C GLU A 301 -20.25 9.09 -4.02
N THR A 302 -19.43 8.54 -3.13
CA THR A 302 -19.32 7.09 -2.94
C THR A 302 -19.12 6.74 -1.47
N SER A 303 -19.48 5.51 -1.14
CA SER A 303 -19.18 4.86 0.14
C SER A 303 -18.14 3.74 0.01
N ASP A 304 -17.62 3.54 -1.21
CA ASP A 304 -16.60 2.54 -1.48
C ASP A 304 -15.24 3.03 -0.96
N GLN A 305 -14.66 2.25 -0.05
CA GLN A 305 -13.42 2.60 0.61
C GLN A 305 -12.22 2.56 -0.33
N ASP A 306 -12.26 1.73 -1.38
CA ASP A 306 -11.14 1.50 -2.27
C ASP A 306 -10.86 2.73 -3.15
N GLU A 307 -11.92 3.48 -3.50
CA GLU A 307 -11.84 4.75 -4.22
C GLU A 307 -11.04 5.83 -3.47
N PHE A 308 -11.04 5.77 -2.14
CA PHE A 308 -10.28 6.69 -1.30
C PHE A 308 -8.96 6.11 -0.81
N ARG A 309 -8.84 4.77 -0.80
CA ARG A 309 -7.64 4.07 -0.33
C ARG A 309 -6.51 4.22 -1.34
N TYR A 310 -6.82 3.98 -2.63
CA TYR A 310 -5.90 4.05 -3.79
C TYR A 310 -4.44 3.86 -3.37
N ALA A 311 -4.11 2.66 -2.90
CA ALA A 311 -2.81 2.38 -2.31
C ALA A 311 -1.74 2.46 -3.39
N LEU A 312 -0.67 3.21 -3.13
CA LEU A 312 0.41 3.42 -4.06
C LEU A 312 1.62 2.58 -3.69
N ASN A 313 2.52 2.36 -4.64
CA ASN A 313 3.83 1.77 -4.39
C ASN A 313 3.78 0.36 -3.76
N GLN A 314 2.80 -0.45 -4.17
CA GLN A 314 2.57 -1.77 -3.61
C GLN A 314 3.36 -2.85 -4.36
N THR A 315 3.94 -3.81 -3.63
CA THR A 315 4.54 -5.02 -4.21
C THR A 315 3.64 -6.21 -3.94
N VAL A 316 3.40 -7.04 -4.96
CA VAL A 316 2.70 -8.33 -4.77
C VAL A 316 3.65 -9.47 -5.10
N ILE A 317 3.83 -10.38 -4.15
CA ILE A 317 4.64 -11.59 -4.29
C ILE A 317 3.70 -12.75 -4.65
N LEU A 318 3.97 -13.40 -5.77
CA LEU A 318 3.22 -14.54 -6.28
C LEU A 318 4.16 -15.74 -6.49
N LEU A 319 3.77 -16.92 -6.02
CA LEU A 319 4.51 -18.14 -6.32
C LEU A 319 4.20 -18.60 -7.76
N ALA A 320 5.18 -18.49 -8.65
CA ALA A 320 5.03 -18.80 -10.07
C ALA A 320 5.14 -20.32 -10.28
N ASN A 321 4.00 -20.98 -10.52
CA ASN A 321 3.88 -22.44 -10.67
C ASN A 321 4.61 -23.20 -9.55
N GLY A 322 3.89 -23.62 -8.50
CA GLY A 322 4.46 -24.20 -7.27
C GLY A 322 5.34 -25.47 -7.41
N ARG A 323 5.72 -25.88 -8.63
CA ARG A 323 6.75 -26.88 -8.89
C ARG A 323 8.11 -26.38 -8.41
N LEU A 324 8.56 -26.95 -7.30
CA LEU A 324 9.91 -26.82 -6.80
C LEU A 324 10.87 -27.64 -7.70
N THR A 325 12.01 -27.06 -8.09
CA THR A 325 13.05 -27.78 -8.83
C THR A 325 14.38 -27.56 -8.15
N ASN A 326 15.02 -28.61 -7.66
CA ASN A 326 16.30 -28.52 -6.92
C ASN A 326 16.25 -27.46 -5.80
N ARG A 327 15.17 -27.46 -5.01
CA ARG A 327 14.91 -26.47 -3.93
C ARG A 327 14.71 -25.03 -4.39
N ILE A 328 14.65 -24.78 -5.70
CA ILE A 328 14.40 -23.45 -6.27
C ILE A 328 12.91 -23.29 -6.54
N LEU A 329 12.31 -22.32 -5.88
CA LEU A 329 10.95 -21.85 -6.12
C LEU A 329 11.00 -20.61 -7.01
N LYS A 330 10.18 -20.59 -8.06
CA LYS A 330 10.03 -19.38 -8.89
C LYS A 330 9.00 -18.46 -8.26
N VAL A 331 9.34 -17.19 -8.15
CA VAL A 331 8.50 -16.16 -7.56
C VAL A 331 8.33 -15.05 -8.59
N ALA A 332 7.10 -14.61 -8.84
CA ALA A 332 6.79 -13.42 -9.61
C ALA A 332 6.55 -12.23 -8.68
N LEU A 333 7.05 -11.07 -9.07
CA LEU A 333 6.79 -9.80 -8.39
C LEU A 333 5.96 -8.91 -9.31
N LEU A 334 4.91 -8.30 -8.76
CA LEU A 334 4.11 -7.30 -9.45
C LEU A 334 4.24 -5.95 -8.74
N SER A 335 4.49 -4.91 -9.53
CA SER A 335 4.39 -3.52 -9.10
C SER A 335 2.95 -3.07 -9.29
N SER A 336 2.24 -2.78 -8.20
CA SER A 336 0.87 -2.31 -8.23
C SER A 336 0.82 -0.82 -7.86
N ASN A 337 0.08 -0.04 -8.65
CA ASN A 337 -0.15 1.39 -8.45
C ASN A 337 1.13 2.18 -8.14
N SER A 338 2.16 1.99 -8.97
CA SER A 338 3.46 2.64 -8.82
C SER A 338 3.86 3.40 -10.10
N PRO A 339 3.29 4.60 -10.35
CA PRO A 339 3.57 5.37 -11.56
C PRO A 339 5.06 5.72 -11.75
N THR A 340 5.82 5.73 -10.66
CA THR A 340 7.24 6.05 -10.63
C THR A 340 8.11 4.82 -10.37
N PHE A 341 7.61 3.61 -10.62
CA PHE A 341 8.36 2.36 -10.46
C PHE A 341 9.71 2.40 -11.20
N GLU A 342 10.78 2.06 -10.50
CA GLU A 342 12.12 1.88 -11.08
C GLU A 342 12.53 0.41 -11.06
N ARG A 343 12.44 -0.22 -9.88
CA ARG A 343 12.84 -1.62 -9.69
C ARG A 343 12.26 -2.20 -8.40
N PHE A 344 12.45 -3.50 -8.19
CA PHE A 344 12.23 -4.12 -6.90
C PHE A 344 13.52 -4.15 -6.08
N SER A 345 13.35 -4.31 -4.77
CA SER A 345 14.39 -4.77 -3.86
C SER A 345 13.86 -5.94 -3.06
N VAL A 346 14.66 -7.00 -3.00
CA VAL A 346 14.29 -8.25 -2.33
C VAL A 346 15.28 -8.65 -1.27
N ARG A 347 14.81 -9.38 -0.27
CA ARG A 347 15.63 -9.88 0.81
C ARG A 347 15.05 -11.19 1.33
N SER A 348 15.89 -12.22 1.40
CA SER A 348 15.60 -13.46 2.11
C SER A 348 15.98 -13.36 3.59
N ASP A 349 15.47 -14.26 4.41
CA ASP A 349 15.85 -14.42 5.81
C ASP A 349 17.31 -14.79 6.04
N GLU A 350 17.99 -15.36 5.05
CA GLU A 350 19.43 -15.65 5.13
C GLU A 350 20.32 -14.39 5.02
N SER A 351 19.75 -13.22 4.72
CA SER A 351 20.50 -11.97 4.53
C SER A 351 19.82 -10.76 5.18
N THR A 352 20.62 -9.87 5.75
CA THR A 352 20.13 -8.57 6.23
C THR A 352 20.01 -7.52 5.12
N SER A 353 20.66 -7.75 3.98
CA SER A 353 20.81 -6.78 2.90
C SER A 353 19.71 -6.91 1.85
N TRP A 354 19.19 -5.77 1.40
CA TRP A 354 18.29 -5.70 0.24
C TRP A 354 19.10 -5.82 -1.05
N VAL A 355 18.63 -6.69 -1.95
CA VAL A 355 19.21 -6.92 -3.26
C VAL A 355 18.31 -6.29 -4.32
N PRO A 356 18.80 -5.30 -5.09
CA PRO A 356 18.03 -4.65 -6.13
C PRO A 356 17.83 -5.58 -7.33
N THR A 357 16.66 -5.54 -7.96
CA THR A 357 16.39 -6.30 -9.18
C THR A 357 15.34 -5.64 -10.07
N THR A 358 15.61 -5.58 -11.37
CA THR A 358 14.63 -5.18 -12.39
C THR A 358 13.81 -6.37 -12.90
N SER A 359 14.18 -7.60 -12.52
CA SER A 359 13.46 -8.79 -12.94
C SER A 359 12.17 -8.95 -12.14
N ALA A 360 11.04 -9.03 -12.85
CA ALA A 360 9.75 -9.39 -12.27
C ALA A 360 9.64 -10.87 -11.88
N THR A 361 10.70 -11.67 -12.07
CA THR A 361 10.76 -13.08 -11.65
C THR A 361 12.07 -13.37 -10.94
N ILE A 362 11.98 -14.07 -9.81
CA ILE A 362 13.09 -14.40 -8.93
C ILE A 362 13.14 -15.90 -8.72
N LYS A 363 14.35 -16.43 -8.64
CA LYS A 363 14.63 -17.80 -8.21
C LYS A 363 14.95 -17.75 -6.72
N TRP A 364 14.05 -18.25 -5.89
CA TRP A 364 14.22 -18.32 -4.46
C TRP A 364 14.70 -19.72 -4.09
N LEU A 365 15.95 -19.83 -3.65
CA LEU A 365 16.50 -21.07 -3.12
C LEU A 365 15.99 -21.26 -1.69
N LEU A 366 15.35 -22.39 -1.44
CA LEU A 366 14.82 -22.72 -0.12
C LEU A 366 15.83 -23.53 0.70
N HIS A 367 15.95 -23.21 1.98
CA HIS A 367 16.61 -24.04 2.96
C HIS A 367 15.59 -24.85 3.78
N PRO A 368 15.99 -25.98 4.40
CA PRO A 368 15.08 -26.74 5.27
C PRO A 368 14.56 -25.88 6.43
N GLY A 369 13.28 -26.02 6.76
CA GLY A 369 12.63 -25.27 7.83
C GLY A 369 11.84 -24.06 7.33
N MET A 370 11.76 -23.01 8.15
CA MET A 370 11.05 -21.78 7.82
C MET A 370 11.90 -20.92 6.89
N ASN A 371 11.28 -20.41 5.83
CA ASN A 371 11.88 -19.48 4.88
C ASN A 371 11.02 -18.22 4.81
N GLU A 372 11.64 -17.04 4.69
CA GLU A 372 10.97 -15.77 4.43
C GLU A 372 11.57 -15.05 3.23
N LEU A 373 10.72 -14.59 2.32
CA LEU A 373 11.08 -13.68 1.25
C LEU A 373 10.31 -12.38 1.44
N THR A 374 11.07 -11.28 1.49
CA THR A 374 10.53 -9.92 1.52
C THR A 374 10.85 -9.20 0.22
N ALA A 375 9.91 -8.39 -0.25
CA ALA A 375 10.07 -7.58 -1.45
C ALA A 375 9.38 -6.24 -1.28
N ARG A 376 9.97 -5.20 -1.85
CA ARG A 376 9.39 -3.86 -1.95
C ARG A 376 9.76 -3.24 -3.27
N ILE A 377 9.04 -2.21 -3.69
CA ILE A 377 9.45 -1.40 -4.83
C ILE A 377 10.45 -0.33 -4.40
N GLU A 378 11.18 0.17 -5.39
CA GLU A 378 11.89 1.44 -5.33
C GLU A 378 11.42 2.32 -6.49
N THR A 379 11.20 3.60 -6.20
CA THR A 379 10.76 4.59 -7.18
C THR A 379 11.96 5.32 -7.79
N ARG A 380 11.74 5.96 -8.94
CA ARG A 380 12.73 6.79 -9.64
C ARG A 380 13.28 7.94 -8.78
N ASP A 381 12.50 8.40 -7.81
CA ASP A 381 12.86 9.48 -6.89
C ASP A 381 13.51 8.99 -5.59
N GLY A 382 13.78 7.69 -5.49
CA GLY A 382 14.49 7.07 -4.36
C GLY A 382 13.59 6.69 -3.17
N TRP A 383 12.27 6.75 -3.33
CA TRP A 383 11.34 6.27 -2.31
C TRP A 383 11.20 4.74 -2.35
N THR A 384 11.01 4.13 -1.19
CA THR A 384 10.73 2.70 -1.07
C THR A 384 9.30 2.48 -0.66
N GLY A 385 8.59 1.60 -1.37
CA GLY A 385 7.23 1.21 -0.99
C GLY A 385 7.16 0.35 0.26
N ASN A 386 5.94 0.05 0.71
CA ASN A 386 5.71 -0.85 1.83
C ASN A 386 6.28 -2.26 1.55
N VAL A 387 6.73 -2.95 2.60
CA VAL A 387 7.33 -4.27 2.49
C VAL A 387 6.25 -5.34 2.41
N SER A 388 6.29 -6.12 1.33
CA SER A 388 5.55 -7.37 1.22
C SER A 388 6.42 -8.54 1.65
N SER A 389 5.79 -9.58 2.19
CA SER A 389 6.47 -10.78 2.68
C SER A 389 5.67 -12.04 2.39
N ILE A 390 6.38 -13.13 2.09
CA ILE A 390 5.84 -14.48 2.11
C ILE A 390 6.71 -15.36 3.01
N LYS A 391 6.06 -16.12 3.90
CA LYS A 391 6.72 -17.11 4.76
C LYS A 391 6.23 -18.50 4.39
N LEU A 392 7.15 -19.43 4.29
CA LEU A 392 6.81 -20.83 4.03
C LEU A 392 7.70 -21.78 4.83
N PHE A 393 7.19 -22.98 5.07
CA PHE A 393 7.95 -24.09 5.61
C PHE A 393 8.32 -25.04 4.47
N TYR A 394 9.60 -25.41 4.40
CA TYR A 394 10.13 -26.36 3.44
C TYR A 394 10.73 -27.59 4.15
N LYS A 395 10.19 -28.77 3.85
CA LYS A 395 10.80 -30.06 4.23
C LYS A 395 11.32 -30.75 2.97
N PRO A 396 12.65 -30.91 2.81
CA PRO A 396 13.19 -31.71 1.72
C PRO A 396 12.87 -33.20 1.91
N PRO A 397 12.92 -34.01 0.83
CA PRO A 397 12.91 -35.47 0.96
C PRO A 397 14.15 -35.95 1.73
N LEU A 398 14.03 -37.09 2.43
CA LEU A 398 15.14 -37.64 3.22
C LEU A 398 16.32 -38.09 2.34
N VAL A 399 16.05 -38.54 1.10
CA VAL A 399 17.05 -38.96 0.12
C VAL A 399 16.81 -38.27 -1.22
N ASP A 400 17.73 -37.43 -1.69
CA ASP A 400 17.55 -36.64 -2.93
C ASP A 400 17.51 -37.49 -4.23
N SER A 401 17.96 -38.75 -4.20
CA SER A 401 18.13 -39.62 -5.39
C SER A 401 16.94 -40.53 -5.72
N VAL A 402 15.96 -40.67 -4.84
CA VAL A 402 14.75 -41.48 -5.10
C VAL A 402 13.69 -40.58 -5.71
N PRO A 403 13.11 -40.91 -6.89
CA PRO A 403 12.03 -40.12 -7.47
C PRO A 403 10.91 -39.99 -6.44
N SER A 404 10.74 -38.79 -5.88
CA SER A 404 9.55 -38.48 -5.10
C SER A 404 8.34 -38.67 -6.02
N PHE A 405 7.20 -39.08 -5.46
CA PHE A 405 5.92 -38.94 -6.14
C PHE A 405 5.68 -37.43 -6.34
N ARG A 406 6.26 -36.88 -7.41
CA ARG A 406 6.20 -35.47 -7.80
C ARG A 406 4.75 -35.17 -8.21
N GLY A 407 3.95 -34.67 -7.29
CA GLY A 407 2.54 -34.38 -7.60
C GLY A 407 1.79 -33.54 -6.60
N ASN A 408 2.04 -33.68 -5.29
CA ASN A 408 1.14 -33.11 -4.29
C ASN A 408 1.80 -31.96 -3.53
N ILE A 409 1.75 -30.76 -4.12
CA ILE A 409 1.86 -29.52 -3.34
C ILE A 409 0.57 -29.46 -2.50
N PHE A 410 0.64 -29.83 -1.24
CA PHE A 410 -0.47 -29.61 -0.31
C PHE A 410 -0.53 -28.12 0.02
N ARG A 411 -1.31 -27.38 -0.77
CA ARG A 411 -1.60 -25.97 -0.53
C ARG A 411 -2.65 -25.86 0.58
N LEU A 412 -2.23 -26.05 1.83
CA LEU A 412 -3.05 -25.70 2.99
C LEU A 412 -2.92 -24.18 3.21
N ILE A 413 -3.70 -23.41 2.43
CA ILE A 413 -3.87 -21.98 2.72
C ILE A 413 -4.80 -21.90 3.92
N TRP A 414 -4.23 -21.72 5.11
CA TRP A 414 -5.00 -21.29 6.26
C TRP A 414 -5.37 -19.82 6.05
N TYR A 415 -6.52 -19.56 5.43
CA TYR A 415 -7.16 -18.25 5.54
C TYR A 415 -7.57 -18.08 7.00
N ARG A 416 -6.75 -17.37 7.80
CA ARG A 416 -7.34 -16.61 8.90
C ARG A 416 -8.18 -15.53 8.23
N SER A 417 -9.50 -15.73 8.22
CA SER A 417 -10.45 -14.64 8.11
C SER A 417 -10.06 -13.59 9.15
N ILE A 418 -9.54 -12.45 8.68
CA ILE A 418 -9.47 -11.22 9.47
C ILE A 418 -10.82 -10.55 9.35
#